data_AF-A0A8C0RBK5-F1
#
_entry.id   AF-A0A8C0RBK5-F1
#
_cell.length_a   1.000
_cell.length_b   1.000
_cell.length_c   1.000
_cell.angle_alpha   90.00
_cell.angle_beta   90.00
_cell.angle_gamma   90.00
#
_symmetry.space_group_name_H-M   'P 1'
#
loop_
_entity.id
_entity.type
_entity.pdbx_description
1 polymer ?
#
loop_
_entity_poly.entity_id
_entity_poly.type
_entity_poly.pdbx_seq_one_letter_code
_entity_poly.pdbx_strand_id
1 'polypeptide(L)'
;MMPKHCFLGFLFSLFLTAVVETQSAYESLKPQRVHFQSRNFHNILHWQPGRACTSNGSVYFVQYKMYGQRQWKNKEDCWGILECFCDLTNETSDIQEPYYGRVRTTSAGIHSGWTMTQRFTPWWERAKGI
;
A
#
# COMPACT_ATOMS: atom_id res chain seq x y z
N MET A 1 -44.11 28.55 -13.46
CA MET A 1 -43.89 28.03 -12.10
C MET A 1 -43.47 26.57 -12.20
N MET A 2 -42.18 26.26 -12.05
CA MET A 2 -41.72 24.87 -11.98
C MET A 2 -41.73 24.38 -10.53
N PRO A 3 -41.96 23.08 -10.28
CA PRO A 3 -42.09 22.56 -8.93
C PRO A 3 -40.73 22.54 -8.21
N LYS A 4 -40.69 23.08 -6.99
CA LYS A 4 -39.52 23.12 -6.08
C LYS A 4 -38.97 21.73 -5.70
N HIS A 5 -39.64 20.65 -6.08
CA HIS A 5 -39.25 19.27 -5.75
C HIS A 5 -38.27 18.63 -6.74
N CYS A 6 -38.02 19.22 -7.92
CA CYS A 6 -37.03 18.69 -8.87
C CYS A 6 -35.58 19.17 -8.59
N PHE A 7 -35.40 20.29 -7.88
CA PHE A 7 -34.07 20.87 -7.62
C PHE A 7 -33.32 20.16 -6.47
N LEU A 8 -34.04 19.62 -5.48
CA LEU A 8 -33.41 18.94 -4.33
C LEU A 8 -32.82 17.58 -4.70
N GLY A 9 -33.45 16.85 -5.63
CA GLY A 9 -32.95 15.56 -6.11
C GLY A 9 -31.72 15.68 -7.02
N PHE A 10 -31.60 16.78 -7.76
CA PHE A 10 -30.47 17.02 -8.65
C PHE A 10 -29.17 17.34 -7.88
N LEU A 11 -29.29 18.09 -6.78
CA LEU A 11 -28.15 18.39 -5.90
C LEU A 11 -27.63 17.12 -5.19
N PHE A 12 -28.51 16.26 -4.69
CA PHE A 12 -28.10 14.98 -4.08
C PHE A 12 -27.37 14.05 -5.06
N SER A 13 -27.78 14.03 -6.33
CA SER A 13 -27.10 13.26 -7.39
C SER A 13 -25.70 13.77 -7.70
N LEU A 14 -25.51 15.10 -7.75
CA LEU A 14 -24.21 15.74 -7.98
C LEU A 14 -23.21 15.48 -6.82
N PHE A 15 -23.68 15.44 -5.58
CA PHE A 15 -22.81 15.12 -4.43
C PHE A 15 -22.34 13.66 -4.43
N LEU A 16 -23.20 12.71 -4.81
CA LEU A 16 -22.83 11.28 -4.86
C LEU A 16 -21.79 11.00 -5.95
N THR A 17 -21.91 11.62 -7.11
CA THR A 17 -20.99 11.41 -8.24
C THR A 17 -19.58 11.95 -7.94
N ALA A 18 -19.46 13.15 -7.36
CA ALA A 18 -18.17 13.74 -6.99
C ALA A 18 -17.41 12.93 -5.91
N VAL A 19 -18.13 12.38 -4.93
CA VAL A 19 -17.54 11.53 -3.87
C VAL A 19 -17.00 10.22 -4.45
N VAL A 20 -17.76 9.58 -5.35
CA VAL A 20 -17.35 8.33 -6.01
C VAL A 20 -16.11 8.54 -6.87
N GLU A 21 -16.04 9.64 -7.62
CA GLU A 21 -14.90 9.97 -8.47
C GLU A 21 -13.61 10.21 -7.64
N THR A 22 -13.73 10.94 -6.54
CA THR A 22 -12.60 11.22 -5.63
C THR A 22 -12.10 9.94 -4.95
N GLN A 23 -13.00 9.07 -4.50
CA GLN A 23 -12.63 7.80 -3.88
C GLN A 23 -11.92 6.86 -4.87
N SER A 24 -12.40 6.82 -6.12
CA SER A 24 -11.79 6.04 -7.20
C SER A 24 -10.37 6.54 -7.51
N ALA A 25 -10.18 7.85 -7.61
CA ALA A 25 -8.87 8.47 -7.83
C ALA A 25 -7.91 8.16 -6.66
N TYR A 26 -8.36 8.28 -5.41
CA TYR A 26 -7.55 7.96 -4.23
C TYR A 26 -7.12 6.48 -4.19
N GLU A 27 -8.05 5.54 -4.45
CA GLU A 27 -7.73 4.11 -4.51
C GLU A 27 -6.78 3.78 -5.66
N SER A 28 -6.84 4.52 -6.77
CA SER A 28 -5.94 4.33 -7.91
C SER A 28 -4.48 4.69 -7.62
N LEU A 29 -4.21 5.46 -6.56
CA LEU A 29 -2.85 5.77 -6.12
C LEU A 29 -2.20 4.64 -5.33
N LYS A 30 -2.99 3.71 -4.74
CA LYS A 30 -2.44 2.70 -3.84
C LYS A 30 -1.45 1.78 -4.56
N PRO A 31 -0.29 1.50 -3.94
CA PRO A 31 0.66 0.52 -4.48
C PRO A 31 -0.03 -0.83 -4.73
N GLN A 32 0.35 -1.48 -5.82
CA GLN A 32 -0.24 -2.72 -6.29
C GLN A 32 0.73 -3.89 -6.11
N ARG A 33 0.17 -5.11 -6.12
CA ARG A 33 0.95 -6.37 -6.06
C ARG A 33 2.03 -6.35 -4.97
N VAL A 34 1.68 -5.89 -3.77
CA VAL A 34 2.62 -5.82 -2.66
C VAL A 34 2.88 -7.23 -2.12
N HIS A 35 4.12 -7.69 -2.19
CA HIS A 35 4.50 -9.05 -1.78
C HIS A 35 5.95 -9.10 -1.29
N PHE A 36 6.26 -10.10 -0.48
CA PHE A 36 7.65 -10.42 -0.17
C PHE A 36 8.24 -11.34 -1.22
N GLN A 37 9.50 -11.11 -1.55
CA GLN A 37 10.37 -12.04 -2.24
C GLN A 37 11.49 -12.44 -1.28
N SER A 38 11.67 -13.73 -1.05
CA SER A 38 12.70 -14.26 -0.14
C SER A 38 13.65 -15.20 -0.87
N ARG A 39 14.95 -15.00 -0.68
CA ARG A 39 16.00 -15.90 -1.15
C ARG A 39 17.07 -16.04 -0.09
N ASN A 40 17.28 -17.26 0.43
CA ASN A 40 18.24 -17.51 1.51
C ASN A 40 18.05 -16.55 2.71
N PHE A 41 16.80 -16.32 3.11
CA PHE A 41 16.41 -15.37 4.17
C PHE A 41 16.72 -13.89 3.91
N HIS A 42 17.20 -13.55 2.71
CA HIS A 42 17.17 -12.18 2.24
C HIS A 42 15.75 -11.85 1.80
N ASN A 43 15.08 -10.97 2.55
CA ASN A 43 13.64 -10.76 2.47
C ASN A 43 13.34 -9.34 2.01
N ILE A 44 12.98 -9.21 0.74
CA ILE A 44 12.71 -7.91 0.10
C ILE A 44 11.20 -7.77 -0.11
N LEU A 45 10.64 -6.64 0.32
CA LEU A 45 9.27 -6.24 0.00
C LEU A 45 9.25 -5.58 -1.37
N HIS A 46 8.44 -6.08 -2.30
CA HIS A 46 8.26 -5.52 -3.64
C HIS A 46 6.82 -5.05 -3.86
N TRP A 47 6.66 -4.04 -4.71
CA TRP A 47 5.36 -3.57 -5.17
C TRP A 47 5.42 -3.01 -6.59
N GLN A 48 4.25 -2.71 -7.14
CA GLN A 48 4.09 -1.93 -8.36
C GLN A 48 3.47 -0.57 -7.99
N PRO A 49 3.76 0.50 -8.76
CA PRO A 49 3.10 1.79 -8.58
C PRO A 49 1.56 1.67 -8.69
N GLY A 50 0.85 2.62 -8.08
CA GLY A 50 -0.59 2.77 -8.32
C GLY A 50 -0.87 3.13 -9.78
N ARG A 51 -2.06 2.80 -10.28
CA ARG A 51 -2.47 3.02 -11.68
C ARG A 51 -2.41 4.49 -12.10
N ALA A 52 -2.67 5.40 -11.16
CA ALA A 52 -2.60 6.85 -11.41
C ALA A 52 -1.24 7.46 -11.01
N CYS A 53 -0.27 6.66 -10.59
CA CYS A 53 1.08 7.16 -10.32
C CYS A 53 1.81 7.40 -11.64
N THR A 54 2.29 8.62 -11.85
CA THR A 54 3.24 8.93 -12.92
C THR A 54 4.65 8.52 -12.50
N SER A 55 5.49 8.14 -13.46
CA SER A 55 6.78 7.49 -13.22
C SER A 55 7.80 8.34 -12.44
N ASN A 56 7.62 9.66 -12.35
CA ASN A 56 8.71 10.58 -11.98
C ASN A 56 8.45 11.42 -10.71
N GLY A 57 7.47 11.07 -9.86
CA GLY A 57 7.17 11.90 -8.69
C GLY A 57 6.50 11.19 -7.51
N SER A 58 6.43 9.86 -7.53
CA SER A 58 5.86 9.09 -6.42
C SER A 58 6.96 8.67 -5.46
N VAL A 59 6.77 8.96 -4.17
CA VAL A 59 7.65 8.48 -3.09
C VAL A 59 6.91 7.49 -2.21
N TYR A 60 7.62 6.45 -1.74
CA TYR A 60 7.06 5.33 -1.01
C TYR A 60 7.52 5.31 0.44
N PHE A 61 6.63 4.80 1.30
CA PHE A 61 6.87 4.65 2.73
C PHE A 61 6.52 3.25 3.14
N VAL A 62 7.44 2.57 3.82
CA VAL A 62 7.28 1.17 4.22
C VAL A 62 7.14 1.04 5.72
N GLN A 63 6.20 0.20 6.13
CA GLN A 63 6.06 -0.26 7.50
C GLN A 63 6.01 -1.78 7.56
N TYR A 64 6.39 -2.32 8.70
CA TYR A 64 6.36 -3.75 8.97
C TYR A 64 5.90 -4.03 10.39
N LYS A 65 5.50 -5.26 10.64
CA LYS A 65 5.30 -5.80 11.99
C LYS A 65 5.35 -7.32 11.98
N MET A 66 5.69 -7.88 13.14
CA MET A 66 5.50 -9.30 13.42
C MET A 66 4.01 -9.59 13.65
N TYR A 67 3.57 -10.79 13.33
CA TYR A 67 2.20 -11.26 13.58
C TYR A 67 1.88 -11.18 15.07
N GLY A 68 0.61 -10.89 15.40
CA GLY A 68 0.18 -10.65 16.78
C GLY A 68 0.54 -9.28 17.35
N GLN A 69 1.54 -8.57 16.80
CA GLN A 69 1.83 -7.20 17.22
C GLN A 69 0.74 -6.23 16.73
N ARG A 70 0.39 -5.28 17.61
CA ARG A 70 -0.61 -4.23 17.32
C ARG A 70 -0.01 -3.06 16.56
N GLN A 71 1.20 -2.65 16.96
CA GLN A 71 1.86 -1.47 16.43
C GLN A 71 2.62 -1.80 15.14
N TRP A 72 2.59 -0.85 14.21
CA TRP A 72 3.42 -0.87 13.01
C TRP A 72 4.73 -0.13 13.28
N LYS A 73 5.82 -0.63 12.72
CA LYS A 73 7.13 0.03 12.77
C LYS A 73 7.45 0.60 11.39
N ASN A 74 8.03 1.80 11.38
CA ASN A 74 8.58 2.40 10.17
C ASN A 74 9.88 1.71 9.80
N LYS A 75 10.10 1.52 8.50
CA LYS A 75 11.42 1.21 7.98
C LYS A 75 12.05 2.52 7.52
N GLU A 76 12.88 3.11 8.37
CA GLU A 76 13.45 4.44 8.17
C GLU A 76 14.24 4.54 6.85
N ASP A 77 15.01 3.51 6.49
CA ASP A 77 15.76 3.46 5.22
C ASP A 77 14.86 3.45 3.98
N CYS A 78 13.58 3.12 4.14
CA CYS A 78 12.56 3.07 3.09
C CYS A 78 11.45 4.12 3.33
N TRP A 79 11.78 5.22 4.02
CA TRP A 79 10.85 6.28 4.35
C TRP A 79 11.00 7.47 3.39
N GLY A 80 10.32 7.40 2.25
CA GLY A 80 10.38 8.44 1.20
C GLY A 80 11.27 8.07 0.02
N ILE A 81 11.34 6.78 -0.33
CA ILE A 81 12.16 6.25 -1.43
C ILE A 81 11.41 6.30 -2.77
N LEU A 82 12.14 6.28 -3.88
CA LEU A 82 11.56 6.24 -5.24
C LEU A 82 11.43 4.81 -5.77
N GLU A 83 12.24 3.92 -5.23
CA GLU A 83 12.32 2.52 -5.58
C GLU A 83 11.01 1.79 -5.22
N CYS A 84 10.68 0.78 -6.01
CA CYS A 84 9.50 -0.07 -5.78
C CYS A 84 9.82 -1.33 -4.97
N PHE A 85 10.87 -1.27 -4.16
CA PHE A 85 11.29 -2.34 -3.27
C PHE A 85 11.92 -1.80 -1.99
N CYS A 86 11.93 -2.63 -0.95
CA CYS A 86 12.55 -2.31 0.33
C CYS A 86 13.10 -3.57 0.99
N ASP A 87 14.35 -3.53 1.43
CA ASP A 87 14.96 -4.62 2.19
C ASP A 87 14.42 -4.62 3.63
N LEU A 88 13.82 -5.73 4.04
CA LEU A 88 13.32 -5.97 5.40
C LEU A 88 13.99 -7.19 6.05
N THR A 89 15.18 -7.59 5.57
CA THR A 89 15.92 -8.78 6.03
C THR A 89 16.19 -8.73 7.54
N ASN A 90 16.67 -7.60 8.04
CA ASN A 90 16.99 -7.46 9.48
C ASN A 90 15.72 -7.46 10.34
N GLU A 91 14.67 -6.83 9.82
CA GLU A 91 13.35 -6.70 10.43
C GLU A 91 12.58 -8.02 10.49
N THR A 92 12.98 -8.99 9.67
CA THR A 92 12.39 -10.34 9.55
C THR A 92 13.40 -11.44 9.91
N SER A 93 14.35 -11.12 10.77
CA SER A 93 15.47 -12.00 11.16
C SER A 93 15.06 -13.22 12.00
N ASP A 94 13.95 -13.15 12.76
CA ASP A 94 13.35 -14.34 13.35
C ASP A 94 12.56 -15.09 12.27
N ILE A 95 13.18 -16.10 11.69
CA ILE A 95 12.72 -16.78 10.48
C ILE A 95 11.47 -17.64 10.68
N GLN A 96 11.13 -18.01 11.92
CA GLN A 96 9.96 -18.84 12.23
C GLN A 96 8.70 -17.99 12.44
N GLU A 97 8.89 -16.71 12.77
CA GLU A 97 7.78 -15.81 13.01
C GLU A 97 7.09 -15.36 11.71
N PRO A 98 5.77 -15.18 11.70
CA PRO A 98 5.07 -14.55 10.59
C PRO A 98 5.15 -13.02 10.68
N TYR A 99 5.17 -12.36 9.53
CA TYR A 99 5.24 -10.92 9.40
C TYR A 99 4.22 -10.39 8.39
N TYR A 100 3.95 -9.09 8.51
CA TYR A 100 3.29 -8.29 7.50
C TYR A 100 4.16 -7.10 7.12
N GLY A 101 4.20 -6.80 5.83
CA GLY A 101 4.70 -5.54 5.29
C GLY A 101 3.52 -4.72 4.77
N ARG A 102 3.65 -3.39 4.80
CA ARG A 102 2.73 -2.51 4.09
C ARG A 102 3.47 -1.32 3.51
N VAL A 103 2.95 -0.82 2.40
CA VAL A 103 3.49 0.33 1.70
C VAL A 103 2.37 1.29 1.33
N ARG A 104 2.68 2.59 1.36
CA ARG A 104 1.83 3.63 0.77
C ARG A 104 2.70 4.52 -0.12
N THR A 105 2.07 5.20 -1.06
CA THR A 105 2.73 6.21 -1.89
C THR A 105 2.30 7.61 -1.48
N THR A 106 3.09 8.60 -1.86
CA THR A 106 2.68 10.00 -1.94
C THR A 106 2.94 10.50 -3.35
N SER A 107 1.90 11.06 -3.97
CA SER A 107 1.97 11.65 -5.30
C SER A 107 1.31 13.02 -5.26
N ALA A 108 1.98 14.05 -5.78
CA ALA A 108 1.50 15.45 -5.75
C ALA A 108 1.01 15.92 -4.36
N GLY A 109 1.70 15.50 -3.29
CA GLY A 109 1.34 15.85 -1.91
C GLY A 109 0.19 15.04 -1.30
N ILE A 110 -0.41 14.12 -2.06
CA ILE A 110 -1.52 13.26 -1.59
C ILE A 110 -0.96 11.89 -1.20
N HIS A 111 -1.18 11.49 0.05
CA HIS A 111 -0.87 10.14 0.53
C HIS A 111 -1.94 9.16 0.06
N SER A 112 -1.56 7.99 -0.43
CA SER A 112 -2.49 6.89 -0.63
C SER A 112 -2.85 6.21 0.70
N GLY A 113 -3.87 5.36 0.66
CA GLY A 113 -4.06 4.33 1.68
C GLY A 113 -2.87 3.37 1.73
N TRP A 114 -2.77 2.59 2.81
CA TRP A 114 -1.78 1.52 2.92
C TRP A 114 -2.23 0.28 2.16
N THR A 115 -1.32 -0.33 1.40
CA THR A 115 -1.50 -1.67 0.84
C THR A 115 -0.61 -2.64 1.61
N MET A 116 -1.23 -3.67 2.19
CA MET A 116 -0.56 -4.66 3.04
C MET A 116 -0.30 -5.96 2.26
N THR A 117 0.78 -6.66 2.59
CA THR A 117 1.05 -8.01 2.10
C THR A 117 0.08 -9.04 2.67
N GLN A 118 0.05 -10.21 2.04
CA GLN A 118 -0.35 -11.42 2.74
C GLN A 118 0.64 -11.74 3.88
N ARG A 119 0.26 -12.66 4.76
CA ARG A 119 1.15 -13.15 5.82
C ARG A 119 2.38 -13.81 5.18
N PHE A 120 3.56 -13.43 5.63
CA PHE A 120 4.84 -13.93 5.16
C PHE A 120 5.61 -14.56 6.32
N THR A 121 6.16 -15.76 6.13
CA THR A 121 7.04 -16.40 7.13
C THR A 121 8.30 -16.85 6.41
N PRO A 122 9.49 -16.30 6.76
CA PRO A 122 10.73 -16.60 6.03
C PRO A 122 11.04 -18.09 5.92
N TRP A 123 10.75 -18.88 6.96
CA TRP A 123 10.97 -20.33 6.96
C TRP A 123 10.18 -21.06 5.86
N TRP A 124 8.94 -20.66 5.61
CA TRP A 124 8.04 -21.35 4.67
C TRP A 124 8.27 -20.95 3.21
N GLU A 125 8.88 -19.79 2.95
CA GLU A 125 9.13 -19.36 1.57
C GLU A 125 10.26 -20.14 0.89
N ARG A 126 11.19 -20.74 1.65
CA ARG A 126 12.21 -21.65 1.07
C ARG A 126 11.61 -22.86 0.37
N ALA A 127 10.46 -23.34 0.82
CA ALA A 127 9.81 -24.52 0.25
C ALA A 127 9.16 -24.25 -1.13
N LYS A 128 9.00 -22.99 -1.55
CA LYS A 128 8.46 -22.64 -2.87
C LYS A 128 9.53 -22.49 -3.96
N GLY A 129 10.81 -22.47 -3.58
CA GLY A 129 11.95 -22.23 -4.46
C GLY A 129 12.79 -23.48 -4.77
N ILE A 130 12.28 -24.68 -4.48
CA ILE A 130 12.84 -25.99 -4.88
C ILE A 130 11.84 -26.66 -5.80
#